data_AF-A0A395VQW3-F1
#
_entry.id   AF-A0A395VQW3-F1
#
_cell.length_a   1.000
_cell.length_b   1.000
_cell.length_c   1.000
_cell.angle_alpha   90.00
_cell.angle_beta   90.00
_cell.angle_gamma   90.00
#
_symmetry.space_group_name_H-M   'P 1'
#
loop_
_entity.id
_entity.type
_entity.pdbx_description
1 polymer ?
#
loop_
_entity_poly.entity_id
_entity_poly.type
_entity_poly.pdbx_seq_one_letter_code
_entity_poly.pdbx_strand_id
1 'polypeptide(L)'
;MIALIAEKPSVAKDIARIIGATGRNDGYLSGNGYMVTWAFGHLIQLAMPEAYGVANFRRESLPILPPDFQLIPRQVKAEKGYKADPGVLKQLKVIKEVFDQCDRIIVATDAGREGELIFRYIFHYLNCRKPFVRLWISSLTDKAIREGLDNLQPGER
;
A
#
# COMPACT_ATOMS: atom_id res chain seq x y z
N MET A 1 1.22 -19.41 0.52
CA MET A 1 0.03 -18.52 0.45
C MET A 1 0.39 -17.27 -0.35
N ILE A 2 -0.53 -16.64 -1.08
CA ILE A 2 -0.25 -15.45 -1.92
C ILE A 2 -0.94 -14.22 -1.35
N ALA A 3 -0.20 -13.14 -1.13
CA ALA A 3 -0.78 -11.86 -0.74
C ALA A 3 -1.21 -11.09 -1.99
N LEU A 4 -2.36 -10.44 -1.97
CA LEU A 4 -2.77 -9.48 -2.99
C LEU A 4 -3.08 -8.15 -2.30
N ILE A 5 -2.52 -7.05 -2.80
CA ILE A 5 -2.76 -5.70 -2.27
C ILE A 5 -3.39 -4.82 -3.33
N ALA A 6 -4.59 -4.30 -3.06
CA ALA A 6 -5.26 -3.30 -3.89
C ALA A 6 -5.12 -1.88 -3.33
N GLU A 7 -5.41 -0.86 -4.13
CA GLU A 7 -5.39 0.54 -3.67
C GLU A 7 -6.54 0.89 -2.71
N LYS A 8 -7.70 0.24 -2.87
CA LYS A 8 -8.92 0.55 -2.14
C LYS A 8 -9.75 -0.71 -1.83
N PRO A 9 -10.60 -0.68 -0.79
CA PRO A 9 -11.37 -1.85 -0.36
C PRO A 9 -12.33 -2.40 -1.43
N SER A 10 -12.89 -1.56 -2.30
CA SER A 10 -13.82 -2.01 -3.35
C SER A 10 -13.11 -2.90 -4.38
N VAL A 11 -11.95 -2.47 -4.88
CA VAL A 11 -11.14 -3.22 -5.85
C VAL A 11 -10.70 -4.56 -5.25
N ALA A 12 -10.26 -4.56 -3.99
CA ALA A 12 -9.92 -5.79 -3.29
C ALA A 12 -11.10 -6.78 -3.23
N LYS A 13 -12.32 -6.30 -2.94
CA LYS A 13 -13.52 -7.15 -2.90
C LYS A 13 -13.86 -7.74 -4.26
N ASP A 14 -13.76 -6.94 -5.33
CA ASP A 14 -14.05 -7.40 -6.69
C ASP A 14 -13.08 -8.50 -7.12
N ILE A 15 -11.78 -8.30 -6.90
CA ILE A 15 -10.75 -9.29 -7.21
C ILE A 15 -10.93 -10.54 -6.33
N ALA A 16 -11.13 -10.35 -5.02
CA ALA A 16 -11.30 -11.45 -4.06
C ALA A 16 -12.50 -12.35 -4.42
N ARG A 17 -13.61 -11.78 -4.87
CA ARG A 17 -14.78 -12.53 -5.36
C ARG A 17 -14.41 -13.43 -6.53
N ILE A 18 -13.62 -12.94 -7.48
CA ILE A 18 -13.25 -13.67 -8.70
C ILE A 18 -12.27 -14.80 -8.40
N ILE A 19 -11.30 -14.57 -7.49
CA ILE A 19 -10.30 -15.58 -7.13
C ILE A 19 -10.75 -16.53 -6.01
N GLY A 20 -11.96 -16.38 -5.47
CA GLY A 20 -12.49 -17.24 -4.41
C GLY A 20 -11.96 -16.96 -3.00
N ALA A 21 -11.46 -15.75 -2.74
CA ALA A 21 -11.00 -15.31 -1.42
C ALA A 21 -12.14 -14.61 -0.64
N THR A 22 -13.19 -15.34 -0.29
CA THR A 22 -14.44 -14.75 0.26
C THR A 22 -14.50 -14.68 1.79
N GLY A 23 -13.57 -15.32 2.50
CA GLY A 23 -13.48 -15.25 3.96
C GLY A 23 -13.18 -13.83 4.43
N ARG A 24 -13.99 -13.29 5.34
CA ARG A 24 -13.87 -11.91 5.82
C ARG A 24 -13.05 -11.84 7.10
N ASN A 25 -12.04 -10.98 7.11
CA ASN A 25 -11.24 -10.64 8.27
C ASN A 25 -11.19 -9.11 8.44
N ASP A 26 -10.65 -8.65 9.56
CA ASP A 26 -10.48 -7.22 9.82
C ASP A 26 -9.34 -6.66 8.97
N GLY A 27 -9.68 -5.97 7.87
CA GLY A 27 -8.72 -5.31 6.97
C GLY A 27 -8.16 -6.17 5.83
N TYR A 28 -8.62 -7.41 5.67
CA TYR A 28 -8.30 -8.27 4.54
C TYR A 28 -9.36 -9.37 4.31
N LEU A 29 -9.31 -10.02 3.16
CA LEU A 29 -10.11 -11.20 2.81
C LEU A 29 -9.18 -12.40 2.61
N SER A 30 -9.67 -13.62 2.81
CA SER A 30 -8.86 -14.84 2.65
C SER A 30 -9.66 -15.97 2.01
N GLY A 31 -8.97 -16.84 1.27
CA GLY A 31 -9.55 -18.04 0.68
C GLY A 31 -8.86 -18.43 -0.61
N ASN A 32 -9.06 -19.68 -1.03
CA ASN A 32 -8.45 -20.24 -2.25
C ASN A 32 -6.92 -20.04 -2.37
N GLY A 33 -6.20 -20.05 -1.24
CA GLY A 33 -4.75 -19.83 -1.19
C GLY A 33 -4.29 -18.36 -1.22
N TYR A 34 -5.23 -17.41 -1.21
CA TYR A 34 -4.96 -15.97 -1.23
C TYR A 34 -5.31 -15.27 0.09
N MET A 35 -4.57 -14.20 0.39
CA MET A 35 -4.92 -13.16 1.35
C MET A 35 -4.98 -11.82 0.62
N VAL A 36 -6.18 -11.26 0.48
CA VAL A 36 -6.43 -10.01 -0.26
C VAL A 36 -6.61 -8.86 0.72
N THR A 37 -5.63 -7.96 0.79
CA THR A 37 -5.68 -6.73 1.57
C THR A 37 -5.75 -5.51 0.65
N TRP A 38 -5.85 -4.32 1.24
CA TRP A 38 -5.97 -3.07 0.51
C TRP A 38 -5.32 -1.92 1.27
N ALA A 39 -4.95 -0.88 0.53
CA ALA A 39 -4.80 0.45 1.05
C ALA A 39 -6.15 1.19 1.02
N PHE A 40 -6.13 2.49 1.28
CA PHE A 40 -7.23 3.40 0.98
C PHE A 40 -6.64 4.75 0.56
N GLY A 41 -5.90 4.70 -0.54
CA GLY A 41 -4.96 5.75 -0.96
C GLY A 41 -3.64 5.70 -0.19
N HIS A 42 -2.97 6.84 -0.05
CA HIS A 42 -1.68 6.92 0.65
C HIS A 42 -1.84 6.64 2.15
N LEU A 43 -1.28 5.50 2.59
CA LEU A 43 -1.07 5.18 4.01
C LEU A 43 0.25 5.76 4.54
N ILE A 44 1.19 6.01 3.63
CA ILE A 44 2.53 6.51 3.93
C ILE A 44 2.72 7.83 3.18
N GLN A 45 3.40 8.77 3.82
CA GLN A 45 3.77 10.07 3.27
C GLN A 45 5.24 10.38 3.57
N LEU A 46 5.78 11.41 2.91
CA LEU A 46 7.05 11.99 3.31
C LEU A 46 6.93 12.70 4.65
N ALA A 47 7.99 12.62 5.46
CA ALA A 47 8.07 13.36 6.71
C ALA A 47 8.13 14.86 6.46
N MET A 48 7.56 15.63 7.39
CA MET A 48 7.59 17.10 7.35
C MET A 48 8.98 17.63 7.77
N PRO A 49 9.36 18.87 7.42
CA PRO A 49 10.63 19.49 7.78
C PRO A 49 11.05 19.36 9.25
N GLU A 50 10.08 19.34 10.17
CA GLU A 50 10.27 19.21 11.60
C GLU A 50 10.97 17.89 11.98
N ALA A 51 10.70 16.81 11.23
CA ALA A 51 11.37 15.51 11.41
C ALA A 51 12.86 15.55 11.05
N TYR A 52 13.28 16.56 10.29
CA TYR A 52 14.67 16.82 9.90
C TYR A 52 15.31 17.95 10.71
N GLY A 53 14.68 18.37 11.83
CA GLY A 53 15.22 19.41 12.72
C GLY A 53 14.85 20.84 12.33
N VAL A 54 13.97 21.04 11.35
CA VAL A 54 13.50 22.37 10.93
C VAL A 54 12.17 22.68 11.60
N ALA A 55 12.21 23.12 12.87
CA ALA A 55 11.02 23.29 13.71
C ALA A 55 10.17 24.54 13.38
N ASN A 56 10.69 25.48 12.56
CA ASN A 56 10.00 26.70 12.17
C ASN A 56 10.42 27.14 10.77
N PHE A 57 9.49 27.73 10.02
CA PHE A 57 9.83 28.34 8.73
C PHE A 57 10.80 29.51 8.94
N ARG A 58 11.97 29.43 8.31
CA ARG A 58 12.96 30.49 8.21
C ARG A 58 13.42 30.56 6.77
N ARG A 59 13.48 31.76 6.20
CA ARG A 59 13.87 31.95 4.79
C ARG A 59 15.27 31.41 4.53
N GLU A 60 16.14 31.51 5.53
CA GLU A 60 17.54 31.07 5.53
C GLU A 60 17.66 29.54 5.57
N SER A 61 16.61 28.83 5.99
CA SER A 61 16.58 27.36 5.97
C SER A 61 16.19 26.80 4.59
N LEU A 62 15.93 27.66 3.60
CA LEU A 62 15.59 27.23 2.24
C LEU A 62 16.85 27.17 1.34
N PRO A 63 16.96 26.16 0.47
CA PRO A 63 16.03 25.02 0.32
C PRO A 63 16.23 23.97 1.42
N ILE A 64 15.13 23.34 1.86
CA ILE A 64 15.20 22.21 2.80
C ILE A 64 15.38 20.94 1.96
N LEU A 65 16.61 20.43 1.93
CA LEU A 65 16.97 19.22 1.20
C LEU A 65 17.50 18.18 2.19
N PRO A 66 16.66 17.24 2.66
CA PRO A 66 17.14 16.19 3.54
C PRO A 66 18.08 15.25 2.77
N PRO A 67 19.12 14.70 3.42
CA PRO A 67 20.01 13.73 2.77
C PRO A 67 19.25 12.46 2.37
N ASP A 68 18.29 12.04 3.19
CA ASP A 68 17.42 10.90 2.95
C ASP A 68 15.97 11.28 3.24
N PHE A 69 15.06 10.90 2.34
CA PHE A 69 13.64 11.08 2.55
C PHE A 69 13.09 10.04 3.53
N GLN A 70 12.51 10.50 4.64
CA GLN A 70 11.86 9.64 5.61
C GLN A 70 10.41 9.39 5.21
N LEU A 71 10.02 8.11 5.20
CA LEU A 71 8.64 7.66 5.02
C LEU A 71 7.98 7.46 6.38
N ILE A 72 6.85 8.13 6.60
CA ILE A 72 6.10 8.05 7.85
C ILE A 72 4.63 7.71 7.58
N PRO A 73 3.90 7.10 8.54
CA PRO A 73 2.46 6.94 8.44
C PRO A 73 1.77 8.28 8.23
N ARG A 74 0.71 8.28 7.41
CA ARG A 74 -0.10 9.48 7.16
C ARG A 74 -0.52 10.11 8.49
N GLN A 75 -0.32 11.42 8.58
CA GLN A 75 -0.64 12.16 9.80
C GLN A 75 -1.96 12.92 9.70
N VAL A 76 -2.63 13.08 10.82
CA VAL A 76 -3.84 13.88 10.99
C VAL A 76 -3.62 14.95 12.06
N LYS A 77 -4.32 16.07 11.93
CA LYS A 77 -4.27 17.16 12.90
C LYS A 77 -4.82 16.68 14.25
N ALA A 78 -4.08 16.98 15.32
CA ALA A 78 -4.48 16.72 16.70
C ALA A 78 -4.57 18.04 17.48
N GLU A 79 -4.96 17.96 18.76
CA GLU A 79 -4.97 19.12 19.67
C GLU A 79 -3.60 19.80 19.78
N LYS A 80 -2.51 19.01 19.67
CA LYS A 80 -1.13 19.49 19.62
C LYS A 80 -0.42 18.89 18.41
N GLY A 81 -0.31 19.68 17.35
CA GLY A 81 0.44 19.32 16.14
C GLY A 81 -0.22 18.21 15.31
N TYR A 82 0.61 17.28 14.84
CA TYR A 82 0.20 16.18 13.96
C TYR A 82 0.55 14.85 14.61
N LYS A 83 -0.34 13.86 14.46
CA LYS A 83 -0.10 12.49 14.91
C LYS A 83 -0.45 11.51 13.81
N ALA A 84 0.12 10.32 13.86
CA ALA A 84 -0.22 9.25 12.92
C ALA A 84 -1.72 8.90 13.01
N ASP A 85 -2.34 8.73 11.85
CA ASP A 85 -3.74 8.34 11.72
C ASP A 85 -3.95 6.91 12.29
N PRO A 86 -4.78 6.74 13.33
CA PRO A 86 -5.01 5.42 13.94
C PRO A 86 -5.54 4.37 12.96
N GLY A 87 -6.38 4.78 11.99
CA GLY A 87 -6.92 3.88 10.97
C GLY A 87 -5.83 3.42 10.00
N VAL A 88 -4.92 4.32 9.64
CA VAL A 88 -3.75 4.02 8.82
C VAL A 88 -2.80 3.07 9.55
N LEU A 89 -2.50 3.33 10.83
CA LEU A 89 -1.65 2.45 11.64
C LEU A 89 -2.24 1.04 11.74
N LYS A 90 -3.55 0.94 11.97
CA LYS A 90 -4.27 -0.33 11.99
C LYS A 90 -4.11 -1.08 10.66
N GLN A 91 -4.37 -0.41 9.54
CA GLN A 91 -4.30 -1.05 8.23
C GLN A 91 -2.85 -1.44 7.85
N LEU A 92 -1.85 -0.61 8.16
CA LEU A 92 -0.44 -0.96 7.96
C LEU A 92 -0.05 -2.21 8.74
N LYS A 93 -0.56 -2.38 9.96
CA LYS A 93 -0.36 -3.59 10.76
C LYS A 93 -0.97 -4.82 10.06
N VAL A 94 -2.20 -4.70 9.56
CA VAL A 94 -2.87 -5.77 8.81
C VAL A 94 -2.10 -6.14 7.54
N ILE A 95 -1.66 -5.14 6.77
CA ILE A 95 -0.86 -5.38 5.55
C ILE A 95 0.43 -6.10 5.90
N LYS A 96 1.11 -5.71 6.98
CA LYS A 96 2.32 -6.38 7.46
C LYS A 96 2.04 -7.85 7.80
N GLU A 97 0.98 -8.12 8.57
CA GLU A 97 0.58 -9.48 8.94
C GLU A 97 0.26 -10.35 7.72
N VAL A 98 -0.44 -9.80 6.72
CA VAL A 98 -0.74 -10.46 5.45
C VAL A 98 0.53 -10.75 4.66
N PHE A 99 1.42 -9.77 4.55
CA PHE A 99 2.70 -9.95 3.88
C PHE A 99 3.51 -11.02 4.57
N ASP A 100 3.65 -11.00 5.90
CA ASP A 100 4.44 -11.95 6.68
C ASP A 100 3.95 -13.40 6.50
N GLN A 101 2.64 -13.62 6.35
CA GLN A 101 2.04 -14.94 6.16
C GLN A 101 2.08 -15.49 4.72
N CYS A 102 2.48 -14.67 3.73
CA CYS A 102 2.49 -15.06 2.32
C CYS A 102 3.90 -15.20 1.74
N ASP A 103 4.08 -16.01 0.70
CA ASP A 103 5.42 -16.25 0.11
C ASP A 103 5.78 -15.21 -0.97
N ARG A 104 4.75 -14.63 -1.59
CA ARG A 104 4.85 -13.63 -2.67
C ARG A 104 3.65 -12.69 -2.65
N ILE A 105 3.80 -11.55 -3.32
CA ILE A 105 2.79 -10.49 -3.38
C ILE A 105 2.34 -10.24 -4.83
N ILE A 106 1.04 -10.12 -5.04
CA ILE A 106 0.44 -9.58 -6.27
C ILE A 106 0.00 -8.15 -5.97
N VAL A 107 0.54 -7.20 -6.71
CA VAL A 107 0.20 -5.78 -6.57
C VAL A 107 -0.91 -5.45 -7.57
N ALA A 108 -2.07 -5.08 -7.06
CA ALA A 108 -3.27 -4.73 -7.80
C ALA A 108 -3.72 -3.28 -7.52
N THR A 109 -2.75 -2.39 -7.29
CA THR A 109 -2.96 -0.94 -7.30
C THR A 109 -3.22 -0.47 -8.73
N ASP A 110 -3.76 0.74 -8.90
CA ASP A 110 -4.03 1.29 -10.23
C ASP A 110 -2.80 1.26 -11.16
N ALA A 111 -3.05 1.00 -12.44
CA ALA A 111 -2.04 0.86 -13.50
C ALA A 111 -1.44 2.22 -13.91
N GLY A 112 -0.69 2.84 -12.99
CA GLY A 112 -0.08 4.14 -13.18
C GLY A 112 0.96 4.50 -12.12
N ARG A 113 1.57 5.68 -12.25
CA ARG A 113 2.65 6.15 -11.36
C ARG A 113 2.21 6.26 -9.90
N GLU A 114 1.01 6.77 -9.65
CA GLU A 114 0.48 6.91 -8.30
C GLU A 114 0.21 5.55 -7.64
N GLY A 115 -0.36 4.60 -8.37
CA GLY A 115 -0.56 3.24 -7.86
C GLY A 115 0.75 2.55 -7.49
N GLU A 116 1.78 2.70 -8.33
CA GLU A 116 3.14 2.23 -8.02
C GLU A 116 3.71 2.91 -6.77
N LEU A 117 3.56 4.23 -6.66
CA LEU A 117 4.04 5.01 -5.51
C LEU A 117 3.39 4.57 -4.20
N ILE A 118 2.07 4.36 -4.19
CA ILE A 118 1.32 3.88 -3.03
C ILE A 118 1.87 2.54 -2.55
N PHE A 119 2.02 1.57 -3.47
CA PHE A 119 2.56 0.26 -3.12
C PHE A 119 4.01 0.36 -2.64
N ARG A 120 4.87 1.06 -3.37
CA ARG A 120 6.30 1.19 -3.04
C ARG A 120 6.51 1.80 -1.68
N TYR A 121 5.79 2.86 -1.34
CA TYR A 121 5.92 3.49 -0.02
C TYR A 121 5.56 2.53 1.10
N ILE A 122 4.46 1.77 0.96
CA ILE A 122 4.08 0.74 1.93
C ILE A 122 5.16 -0.35 2.01
N PHE A 123 5.62 -0.85 0.87
CA PHE A 123 6.61 -1.92 0.76
C PHE A 123 7.95 -1.53 1.41
N HIS A 124 8.43 -0.32 1.15
CA HIS A 124 9.65 0.24 1.73
C HIS A 124 9.48 0.53 3.23
N TYR A 125 8.39 1.18 3.64
CA TYR A 125 8.11 1.47 5.04
C TYR A 125 8.03 0.22 5.91
N LEU A 126 7.40 -0.85 5.41
CA LEU A 126 7.32 -2.14 6.10
C LEU A 126 8.62 -2.96 6.01
N ASN A 127 9.64 -2.45 5.32
CA ASN A 127 10.89 -3.15 5.04
C ASN A 127 10.69 -4.55 4.44
N CYS A 128 9.65 -4.71 3.62
CA CYS A 128 9.34 -5.99 3.00
C CYS A 128 10.36 -6.31 1.90
N ARG A 129 10.67 -7.59 1.73
CA ARG A 129 11.62 -8.11 0.73
C ARG A 129 11.06 -9.28 -0.08
N LYS A 130 9.77 -9.55 0.07
CA LYS A 130 9.11 -10.66 -0.61
C LYS A 130 9.02 -10.38 -2.11
N PRO A 131 9.19 -11.41 -2.95
CA PRO A 131 9.03 -11.25 -4.39
C PRO A 131 7.61 -10.80 -4.71
N PHE A 132 7.46 -9.90 -5.67
CA PHE A 132 6.16 -9.41 -6.10
C PHE A 132 6.04 -9.28 -7.61
N VAL A 133 4.81 -9.39 -8.08
CA VAL A 133 4.40 -9.22 -9.48
C VAL A 133 3.19 -8.27 -9.52
N ARG A 134 2.93 -7.67 -10.68
CA ARG A 134 1.86 -6.67 -10.85
C ARG A 134 0.70 -7.22 -11.66
N LEU A 135 -0.51 -7.05 -11.14
CA LEU A 135 -1.75 -7.16 -11.89
C LEU A 135 -1.99 -5.82 -12.60
N TRP A 136 -1.54 -5.71 -13.85
CA TRP A 136 -1.59 -4.47 -14.62
C TRP A 136 -2.83 -4.42 -15.52
N ILE A 137 -3.97 -4.00 -14.97
CA ILE A 137 -5.25 -3.93 -15.67
C ILE A 137 -5.83 -2.51 -15.66
N SER A 138 -6.46 -2.11 -16.76
CA SER A 138 -7.16 -0.83 -16.90
C SER A 138 -8.68 -0.93 -16.68
N SER A 139 -9.20 -2.15 -16.50
CA SER A 139 -10.62 -2.46 -16.34
C SER A 139 -10.83 -3.44 -15.19
N LEU A 140 -11.87 -3.21 -14.39
CA LEU A 140 -12.26 -4.08 -13.27
C LEU A 140 -13.37 -5.07 -13.65
N THR A 141 -13.58 -5.32 -14.95
CA THR A 141 -14.51 -6.36 -15.39
C THR A 141 -14.00 -7.75 -15.00
N ASP A 142 -14.92 -8.67 -14.72
CA ASP A 142 -14.61 -10.06 -14.40
C ASP A 142 -13.69 -10.74 -15.43
N LYS A 143 -13.81 -10.37 -16.71
CA LYS A 143 -12.95 -10.87 -17.79
C LYS A 143 -11.53 -10.28 -17.68
N ALA A 144 -11.42 -8.95 -17.57
CA ALA A 144 -10.13 -8.28 -17.48
C ALA A 144 -9.31 -8.71 -16.25
N ILE A 145 -9.97 -8.92 -15.11
CA ILE A 145 -9.29 -9.39 -13.89
C ILE A 145 -8.75 -10.81 -14.10
N ARG A 146 -9.52 -11.73 -14.69
CA ARG A 146 -9.05 -13.10 -14.97
C ARG A 146 -7.88 -13.10 -15.96
N GLU A 147 -8.04 -12.42 -17.10
CA GLU A 147 -6.98 -12.31 -18.11
C GLU A 147 -5.71 -11.64 -17.55
N GLY A 148 -5.87 -10.64 -16.68
CA GLY A 148 -4.75 -9.97 -16.03
C GLY A 148 -4.02 -10.84 -15.02
N LEU A 149 -4.74 -11.70 -14.28
CA LEU A 149 -4.15 -12.66 -13.35
C LEU A 149 -3.37 -13.76 -14.07
N ASP A 150 -3.77 -14.12 -15.29
CA ASP A 150 -3.03 -15.05 -16.14
C ASP A 150 -1.78 -14.40 -16.76
N ASN A 151 -1.74 -13.06 -16.87
CA ASN A 151 -0.68 -12.29 -17.53
C ASN A 151 0.00 -11.27 -16.60
N LEU A 152 0.36 -11.70 -15.39
CA LEU A 152 1.03 -10.86 -14.40
C LEU A 152 2.37 -10.31 -14.93
N GLN A 153 2.61 -9.04 -14.66
CA GLN A 153 3.84 -8.35 -15.08
C GLN A 153 4.91 -8.43 -13.98
N PRO A 154 6.20 -8.44 -14.34
CA PRO A 154 7.29 -8.34 -13.36
C PRO A 154 7.20 -7.05 -12.53
N GLY A 155 7.52 -7.13 -11.24
CA GLY A 155 7.52 -5.98 -10.32
C GLY A 155 8.65 -4.97 -10.52
N GLU A 156 9.57 -5.21 -11.46
CA GLU A 156 10.70 -4.34 -11.78
C GLU A 156 10.39 -3.33 -12.90
N ARG A 157 9.23 -3.46 -13.56
CA ARG A 157 8.78 -2.60 -14.65
C ARG A 157 7.95 -1.42 -14.17
#